data_AF-K9G5E8-F1
#
_entry.id   AF-K9G5E8-F1
#
_cell.length_a   1.000
_cell.length_b   1.000
_cell.length_c   1.000
_cell.angle_alpha   90.00
_cell.angle_beta   90.00
_cell.angle_gamma   90.00
#
_symmetry.space_group_name_H-M   'P 1'
#
loop_
_entity.id
_entity.type
_entity.pdbx_description
1 polymer ?
#
loop_
_entity_poly.entity_id
_entity_poly.type
_entity_poly.pdbx_seq_one_letter_code
_entity_poly.pdbx_strand_id
1 'polypeptide(L)'
;MMELTQHFGRYAWALSLQQMRQSFPEEINHLCALSQAFKIVALLYGRRILDVLTETLTTQDDLVSKLVGLTYIWKDDEVLFKCVLWVIFVAGLECRSRAQNDSMVEYLGKFWTATSFLNVITAAKILPDYWDKEAGETPTRWIFDK
;
A
#
# COMPACT_ATOMS: atom_id res chain seq x y z
N MET A 1 -19.29 1.74 0.98
CA MET A 1 -18.07 1.50 0.19
C MET A 1 -17.04 0.68 0.98
N MET A 2 -16.57 1.15 2.16
CA MET A 2 -15.58 0.40 2.98
C MET A 2 -16.04 -1.01 3.38
N GLU A 3 -17.33 -1.19 3.70
CA GLU A 3 -17.89 -2.52 4.00
C GLU A 3 -17.77 -3.47 2.80
N LEU A 4 -18.09 -3.01 1.59
CA LEU A 4 -17.90 -3.80 0.36
C LEU A 4 -16.42 -4.16 0.14
N THR A 5 -15.51 -3.22 0.40
CA THR A 5 -14.06 -3.46 0.35
C THR A 5 -13.64 -4.52 1.37
N GLN A 6 -14.16 -4.45 2.60
CA GLN A 6 -13.88 -5.40 3.68
C GLN A 6 -14.33 -6.82 3.33
N HIS A 7 -15.44 -6.97 2.60
CA HIS A 7 -15.98 -8.26 2.18
C HIS A 7 -15.54 -8.70 0.77
N PHE A 8 -14.63 -7.96 0.13
CA PHE A 8 -14.14 -8.31 -1.21
C PHE A 8 -13.50 -9.71 -1.23
N GLY A 9 -14.09 -10.60 -2.05
CA GLY A 9 -13.72 -12.00 -2.20
C GLY A 9 -12.53 -12.20 -3.14
N ARG A 10 -11.32 -11.99 -2.61
CA ARG A 10 -10.05 -12.06 -3.36
C ARG A 10 -9.85 -13.35 -4.16
N TYR A 11 -10.13 -14.50 -3.55
CA TYR A 11 -9.95 -15.81 -4.20
C TYR A 11 -10.97 -16.01 -5.33
N ALA A 12 -12.23 -15.68 -5.09
CA ALA A 12 -13.27 -15.76 -6.13
C ALA A 12 -12.96 -14.84 -7.31
N TRP A 13 -12.42 -13.65 -7.05
CA TRP A 13 -11.97 -12.73 -8.08
C TRP A 13 -10.73 -13.23 -8.85
N ALA A 14 -9.72 -13.77 -8.15
CA ALA A 14 -8.54 -14.32 -8.81
C ALA A 14 -8.88 -15.54 -9.67
N LEU A 15 -9.75 -16.43 -9.18
CA LEU A 15 -10.20 -17.61 -9.90
C LEU A 15 -10.97 -17.25 -11.16
N SER A 16 -11.84 -16.24 -11.11
CA SER A 16 -12.61 -15.81 -12.29
C SER A 16 -11.71 -15.22 -13.39
N LEU A 17 -10.64 -14.51 -13.01
CA LEU A 17 -9.64 -14.02 -13.96
C LEU A 17 -8.81 -15.15 -14.58
N GLN A 18 -8.42 -16.15 -13.78
CA GLN A 18 -7.67 -17.29 -14.29
C GLN A 18 -8.48 -18.10 -15.32
N GLN A 19 -9.76 -18.35 -15.03
CA GLN A 19 -10.66 -19.05 -15.95
C GLN A 19 -10.81 -18.31 -17.28
N MET A 20 -10.80 -16.97 -17.25
CA MET A 20 -10.90 -16.15 -18.45
C MET A 20 -9.61 -16.14 -19.28
N ARG A 21 -8.44 -16.24 -18.63
CA ARG A 21 -7.12 -16.09 -19.28
C ARG A 21 -6.35 -17.39 -19.52
N GLN A 22 -6.86 -18.53 -19.06
CA GLN A 22 -6.17 -19.83 -19.11
C GLN A 22 -4.77 -19.77 -18.48
N SER A 23 -4.62 -19.03 -17.39
CA SER A 23 -3.33 -18.77 -16.75
C SER A 23 -2.86 -19.84 -15.78
N PHE A 24 -1.57 -19.83 -15.46
CA PHE A 24 -0.91 -20.79 -14.57
C PHE A 24 -1.40 -20.67 -13.11
N PRO A 25 -1.41 -21.76 -12.33
CA PRO A 25 -1.85 -21.75 -10.92
C PRO A 25 -1.10 -20.76 -10.01
N GLU A 26 0.17 -20.50 -10.29
CA GLU A 26 1.01 -19.55 -9.55
C GLU A 26 0.48 -18.10 -9.64
N GLU A 27 -0.21 -17.76 -10.73
CA GLU A 27 -0.80 -16.44 -10.95
C GLU A 27 -1.95 -16.14 -9.97
N ILE A 28 -2.65 -17.18 -9.48
CA ILE A 28 -3.73 -17.01 -8.48
C ILE A 28 -3.17 -16.42 -7.19
N ASN A 29 -2.02 -16.92 -6.72
CA ASN A 29 -1.41 -16.44 -5.49
C ASN A 29 -0.97 -14.99 -5.63
N HIS A 30 -0.36 -14.64 -6.76
CA HIS A 30 0.02 -13.27 -7.09
C HIS A 30 -1.19 -12.33 -7.15
N LEU A 31 -2.27 -12.73 -7.81
CA LEU A 31 -3.52 -11.96 -7.86
C LEU A 31 -4.17 -11.83 -6.47
N CYS A 32 -4.20 -12.90 -5.68
CA CYS A 32 -4.75 -12.86 -4.32
C CYS A 32 -3.94 -11.96 -3.39
N ALA A 33 -2.61 -11.95 -3.55
CA ALA A 33 -1.72 -11.09 -2.81
C ALA A 33 -1.95 -9.62 -3.24
N LEU A 34 -1.93 -9.34 -4.54
CA LEU A 34 -2.14 -8.01 -5.10
C LEU A 34 -3.48 -7.41 -4.66
N SER A 35 -4.57 -8.17 -4.83
CA SER A 35 -5.91 -7.75 -4.38
C SER A 35 -5.98 -7.54 -2.88
N GLN A 36 -5.21 -8.27 -2.07
CA GLN A 36 -5.14 -8.03 -0.63
C GLN A 36 -4.47 -6.70 -0.29
N ALA A 37 -3.38 -6.32 -0.96
CA ALA A 37 -2.78 -5.01 -0.70
C ALA A 37 -3.71 -3.88 -1.11
N PHE A 38 -4.28 -3.93 -2.32
CA PHE A 38 -5.22 -2.91 -2.77
C PHE A 38 -6.44 -2.80 -1.85
N LYS A 39 -6.94 -3.93 -1.35
CA LYS A 39 -7.99 -3.95 -0.32
C LYS A 39 -7.55 -3.25 0.95
N ILE A 40 -6.37 -3.56 1.49
CA ILE A 40 -5.84 -2.91 2.70
C ILE A 40 -5.67 -1.41 2.48
N VAL A 41 -5.05 -1.00 1.38
CA VAL A 41 -4.83 0.40 1.05
C VAL A 41 -6.15 1.15 0.94
N ALA A 42 -7.16 0.58 0.27
CA ALA A 42 -8.49 1.19 0.18
C ALA A 42 -9.16 1.35 1.56
N LEU A 43 -8.98 0.38 2.47
CA LEU A 43 -9.49 0.46 3.83
C LEU A 43 -8.77 1.53 4.64
N LEU A 44 -7.43 1.57 4.59
CA LEU A 44 -6.61 2.59 5.26
C LEU A 44 -7.00 3.99 4.78
N TYR A 45 -7.01 4.20 3.46
CA TYR A 45 -7.36 5.46 2.81
C TYR A 45 -8.78 5.90 3.19
N GLY A 46 -9.76 5.00 3.05
CA GLY A 46 -11.16 5.29 3.39
C GLY A 46 -11.34 5.62 4.87
N ARG A 47 -10.63 4.93 5.75
CA ARG A 47 -10.68 5.19 7.19
C ARG A 47 -10.04 6.53 7.54
N ARG A 48 -8.92 6.92 6.91
CA ARG A 48 -8.31 8.24 7.12
C ARG A 48 -9.22 9.38 6.66
N ILE A 49 -9.96 9.21 5.56
CA ILE A 49 -11.01 10.19 5.18
C ILE A 49 -12.06 10.29 6.29
N LEU A 50 -12.58 9.14 6.73
CA LEU A 50 -13.64 9.10 7.73
C LEU A 50 -13.20 9.68 9.08
N ASP A 51 -11.99 9.35 9.52
CA ASP A 51 -11.34 9.86 10.73
C ASP A 51 -11.36 11.41 10.69
N VAL A 52 -10.96 12.01 9.56
CA VAL A 52 -10.99 13.48 9.41
C VAL A 52 -12.42 14.03 9.43
N LEU A 53 -13.35 13.43 8.68
CA LEU A 53 -14.74 13.91 8.60
C LEU A 53 -15.50 13.80 9.94
N THR A 54 -15.07 12.89 10.81
CA THR A 54 -15.71 12.63 12.11
C THR A 54 -14.89 13.16 13.27
N GLU A 55 -13.77 13.83 13.00
CA GLU A 55 -12.82 14.30 14.01
C GLU A 55 -12.34 13.17 14.95
N THR A 56 -12.26 11.95 14.44
CA THR A 56 -11.78 10.78 15.17
C THR A 56 -10.38 10.38 14.72
N LEU A 57 -9.73 9.54 15.54
CA LEU A 57 -8.41 9.02 15.26
C LEU A 57 -8.39 7.52 15.51
N THR A 58 -8.41 6.75 14.43
CA THR A 58 -8.43 5.29 14.52
C THR A 58 -7.04 4.71 14.31
N THR A 59 -6.62 3.86 15.23
CA THR A 59 -5.42 3.04 15.08
C THR A 59 -5.64 1.96 14.03
N GLN A 60 -4.69 1.80 13.11
CA GLN A 60 -4.76 0.82 12.03
C GLN A 60 -3.50 -0.04 11.91
N ASP A 61 -2.73 -0.16 13.00
CA ASP A 61 -1.38 -0.74 13.04
C ASP A 61 -1.32 -2.18 12.49
N ASP A 62 -2.37 -2.99 12.71
CA ASP A 62 -2.47 -4.34 12.16
C ASP A 62 -2.55 -4.34 10.63
N LEU A 63 -3.35 -3.43 10.07
CA LEU A 63 -3.49 -3.27 8.62
C LEU A 63 -2.20 -2.72 8.01
N VAL A 64 -1.57 -1.76 8.67
CA VAL A 64 -0.28 -1.19 8.24
C VAL A 64 0.82 -2.26 8.26
N SER A 65 0.94 -3.01 9.35
CA SER A 65 1.92 -4.11 9.46
C SER A 65 1.72 -5.16 8.39
N LYS A 66 0.46 -5.52 8.11
CA LYS A 66 0.12 -6.45 7.03
C LYS A 66 0.46 -5.89 5.65
N LEU A 67 0.25 -4.60 5.43
CA LEU A 67 0.58 -3.92 4.18
C LEU A 67 2.10 -3.91 3.93
N VAL A 68 2.88 -3.55 4.94
CA VAL A 68 4.34 -3.56 4.89
C VAL A 68 4.89 -4.97 4.67
N GLY A 69 4.28 -5.98 5.31
CA GLY A 69 4.64 -7.38 5.06
C GLY A 69 4.38 -7.82 3.61
N LEU A 70 3.28 -7.37 3.00
CA LEU A 70 2.98 -7.67 1.60
C LEU A 70 3.94 -6.97 0.63
N THR A 71 4.32 -5.72 0.90
CA THR A 71 5.29 -5.01 0.05
C THR A 71 6.68 -5.64 0.12
N TYR A 72 7.08 -6.19 1.27
CA TYR A 72 8.32 -6.96 1.40
C TYR A 72 8.34 -8.21 0.50
N ILE A 73 7.21 -8.94 0.42
CA ILE A 73 7.13 -10.19 -0.36
C ILE A 73 7.29 -9.93 -1.87
N TRP A 74 6.90 -8.76 -2.37
CA TRP A 74 6.89 -8.46 -3.81
C TRP A 74 8.11 -7.70 -4.32
N LYS A 75 9.03 -7.32 -3.44
CA LYS A 75 10.19 -6.53 -3.84
C LYS A 75 11.05 -7.18 -4.93
N ASP A 76 10.90 -8.49 -5.13
CA ASP A 76 11.64 -9.31 -6.10
C ASP A 76 10.78 -9.79 -7.30
N ASP A 77 9.47 -9.50 -7.34
CA ASP A 77 8.58 -9.82 -8.48
C ASP A 77 8.36 -8.59 -9.37
N GLU A 78 9.16 -8.44 -10.42
CA GLU A 78 9.14 -7.25 -11.30
C GLU A 78 7.78 -6.98 -11.97
N VAL A 79 6.94 -8.00 -12.18
CA VAL A 79 5.66 -7.86 -12.86
C VAL A 79 4.64 -7.26 -11.89
N LEU A 80 4.52 -7.83 -10.69
CA LEU A 80 3.65 -7.28 -9.65
C LEU A 80 4.14 -5.92 -9.18
N PHE A 81 5.45 -5.73 -9.14
CA PHE A 81 6.04 -4.52 -8.60
C PHE A 81 5.59 -3.28 -9.38
N LYS A 82 5.38 -3.36 -10.69
CA LYS A 82 4.87 -2.24 -11.53
C LYS A 82 3.50 -1.73 -11.11
N CYS A 83 2.69 -2.55 -10.46
CA CYS A 83 1.30 -2.23 -10.10
C CYS A 83 1.17 -1.63 -8.70
N VAL A 84 2.23 -1.60 -7.89
CA VAL A 84 2.13 -1.36 -6.44
C VAL A 84 2.71 -0.04 -5.99
N LEU A 85 2.96 0.93 -6.88
CA LEU A 85 3.50 2.24 -6.46
C LEU A 85 2.62 2.91 -5.42
N TRP A 86 1.30 2.96 -5.68
CA TRP A 86 0.34 3.56 -4.76
C TRP A 86 0.29 2.80 -3.42
N VAL A 87 0.46 1.48 -3.47
CA VAL A 87 0.52 0.62 -2.28
C VAL A 87 1.74 0.96 -1.42
N ILE A 88 2.92 1.06 -2.03
CA ILE A 88 4.17 1.45 -1.35
C ILE A 88 4.04 2.86 -0.78
N PHE A 89 3.45 3.78 -1.54
CA PHE A 89 3.28 5.16 -1.11
C PHE A 89 2.36 5.29 0.11
N VAL A 90 1.17 4.66 0.08
CA VAL A 90 0.26 4.66 1.24
C VAL A 90 0.87 3.91 2.42
N ALA A 91 1.61 2.82 2.19
CA ALA A 91 2.34 2.15 3.26
C ALA A 91 3.33 3.11 3.93
N GLY A 92 4.12 3.85 3.15
CA GLY A 92 5.06 4.84 3.68
C GLY A 92 4.40 5.99 4.45
N LEU A 93 3.23 6.46 4.01
CA LEU A 93 2.47 7.47 4.74
C LEU A 93 1.89 6.97 6.07
N GLU A 94 1.72 5.66 6.23
CA GLU A 94 1.22 5.04 7.45
C GLU A 94 2.34 4.49 8.36
N CYS A 95 3.59 4.43 7.86
CA CYS A 95 4.73 3.96 8.64
C CYS A 95 5.08 4.96 9.75
N ARG A 96 5.39 4.43 10.93
CA ARG A 96 5.75 5.24 12.12
C ARG A 96 7.16 4.99 12.63
N SER A 97 7.76 3.87 12.23
CA SER A 97 9.10 3.52 12.67
C SER A 97 10.13 3.82 11.59
N ARG A 98 11.31 4.26 12.02
CA ARG A 98 12.44 4.53 11.12
C ARG A 98 12.80 3.31 10.26
N ALA A 99 12.75 2.11 10.84
CA ALA A 99 13.03 0.87 10.11
C ALA A 99 12.03 0.61 8.97
N GLN A 100 10.74 0.92 9.18
CA GLN A 100 9.75 0.82 8.11
C GLN A 100 9.97 1.89 7.04
N ASN A 101 10.30 3.12 7.44
CA ASN A 101 10.60 4.22 6.51
C ASN A 101 11.80 3.89 5.62
N ASP A 102 12.90 3.40 6.21
CA ASP A 102 14.09 2.95 5.48
C ASP A 102 13.74 1.85 4.47
N SER A 103 12.86 0.91 4.86
CA SER A 103 12.37 -0.14 3.97
C SER A 103 11.57 0.42 2.79
N MET A 104 10.73 1.44 3.02
CA MET A 104 9.96 2.08 1.93
C MET A 104 10.88 2.80 0.94
N VAL A 105 11.96 3.44 1.42
CA VAL A 105 12.97 4.06 0.54
C VAL A 105 13.65 3.00 -0.33
N GLU A 106 14.04 1.86 0.24
CA GLU A 106 14.60 0.74 -0.52
C GLU A 106 13.63 0.28 -1.61
N TYR A 107 12.35 0.11 -1.28
CA TYR A 107 11.33 -0.33 -2.24
C TYR A 107 11.11 0.68 -3.38
N LEU A 108 11.12 1.98 -3.09
CA LEU A 108 11.04 3.01 -4.12
C LEU A 108 12.28 3.00 -5.03
N GLY A 109 13.47 2.78 -4.48
CA GLY A 109 14.71 2.63 -5.27
C GLY A 109 14.66 1.43 -6.22
N LYS A 110 14.17 0.28 -5.73
CA LYS A 110 13.92 -0.91 -6.56
C LYS A 110 12.86 -0.61 -7.63
N PHE A 111 11.82 0.15 -7.29
CA PHE A 111 10.71 0.42 -8.19
C PHE A 111 11.19 1.31 -9.32
N TRP A 112 11.98 2.33 -8.99
CA TRP A 112 12.62 3.19 -9.97
C TRP A 112 13.49 2.36 -10.93
N THR A 113 14.33 1.48 -10.42
CA THR A 113 15.19 0.61 -11.23
C THR A 113 14.38 -0.27 -12.20
N ALA A 114 13.25 -0.82 -11.75
CA ALA A 114 12.42 -1.72 -12.55
C ALA A 114 11.49 -1.01 -13.55
N THR A 115 11.14 0.26 -13.32
CA THR A 115 10.05 0.93 -14.08
C THR A 115 10.46 2.23 -14.74
N SER A 116 11.46 2.94 -14.21
CA SER A 116 11.82 4.31 -14.59
C SER A 116 10.64 5.30 -14.56
N PHE A 117 9.61 5.05 -13.75
CA PHE A 117 8.46 5.94 -13.65
C PHE A 117 8.79 7.19 -12.82
N LEU A 118 8.54 8.37 -13.37
CA LEU A 118 8.81 9.65 -12.69
C LEU A 118 8.01 9.81 -11.38
N ASN A 119 6.85 9.17 -11.29
CA ASN A 119 6.01 9.17 -10.09
C ASN A 119 6.75 8.63 -8.86
N VAL A 120 7.75 7.77 -9.07
CA VAL A 120 8.60 7.21 -8.01
C VAL A 120 9.52 8.28 -7.42
N ILE A 121 10.08 9.14 -8.28
CA ILE A 121 10.93 10.25 -7.84
C ILE A 121 10.11 11.20 -6.97
N THR A 122 8.87 11.49 -7.37
CA THR A 122 7.97 12.33 -6.58
C THR A 122 7.66 11.68 -5.23
N ALA A 123 7.29 10.39 -5.22
CA ALA A 123 7.04 9.65 -3.98
C ALA A 123 8.26 9.62 -3.04
N ALA A 124 9.46 9.41 -3.58
CA ALA A 124 10.71 9.37 -2.83
C ALA A 124 11.15 10.74 -2.26
N LYS A 125 10.53 11.84 -2.72
CA LYS A 125 10.72 13.17 -2.14
C LYS A 125 9.67 13.46 -1.05
N ILE A 126 8.40 13.16 -1.35
CA ILE A 126 7.29 13.47 -0.42
C ILE A 126 7.42 12.70 0.89
N LEU A 127 7.79 11.43 0.84
CA LEU A 127 7.79 10.57 2.03
C LEU A 127 8.82 11.00 3.09
N PRO A 128 10.10 11.24 2.76
CA PRO A 128 11.05 11.81 3.73
C PRO A 128 10.58 13.13 4.35
N ASP A 129 10.13 14.08 3.52
CA ASP A 129 9.61 15.36 3.99
C ASP A 129 8.42 15.20 4.94
N TYR A 130 7.58 14.19 4.68
CA TYR A 130 6.44 13.84 5.53
C TYR A 130 6.91 13.25 6.87
N TRP A 131 7.84 12.30 6.87
CA TRP A 131 8.34 11.67 8.09
C TRP A 131 9.07 12.66 9.01
N ASP A 132 9.78 13.63 8.44
CA ASP A 132 10.44 14.68 9.21
C ASP A 132 9.43 15.63 9.89
N LYS A 133 8.29 15.90 9.25
CA LYS A 133 7.19 16.71 9.81
C LYS A 133 6.40 15.96 10.88
N GLU A 134 6.19 14.66 10.69
CA GLU A 134 5.41 13.78 11.57
C GLU A 134 6.26 13.10 12.66
N ALA A 135 7.46 13.57 12.94
CA ALA A 135 8.28 13.06 14.05
C ALA A 135 7.66 13.31 15.46
N GLY A 136 6.42 13.82 15.53
CA GLY A 136 5.60 13.91 16.74
C GLY A 136 4.55 12.79 16.83
N GLU A 137 4.10 12.45 18.04
CA GLU A 137 3.18 11.33 18.34
C GLU A 137 1.74 11.48 17.76
N THR A 138 1.51 12.46 16.90
CA THR A 138 0.19 12.67 16.29
C THR A 138 -0.09 11.61 15.24
N PRO A 139 -1.30 11.03 15.19
CA PRO A 139 -1.58 10.04 14.18
C PRO A 139 -1.75 10.72 12.81
N THR A 140 -1.33 9.99 11.79
CA THR A 140 -1.24 10.36 10.37
C THR A 140 -2.48 11.07 9.81
N ARG A 141 -2.31 12.33 9.37
CA ARG A 141 -3.35 13.18 8.73
C ARG A 141 -3.08 13.54 7.25
N TRP A 142 -2.22 12.76 6.60
CA TRP A 142 -1.70 13.01 5.25
C TRP A 142 -2.75 13.23 4.14
N ILE A 143 -4.03 12.86 4.34
CA ILE A 143 -5.07 13.02 3.31
C ILE A 143 -5.41 14.49 3.02
N PHE A 144 -5.30 15.39 4.01
CA PHE A 144 -5.64 16.81 3.84
C PHE A 144 -4.52 17.77 4.25
N ASP A 145 -3.32 17.24 4.50
CA ASP A 145 -2.15 18.08 4.73
C ASP A 145 -1.81 18.80 3.41
N LYS A 146 -1.88 20.14 3.45
CA LYS A 146 -1.58 21.02 2.30
C LYS A 146 -0.10 21.31 2.18
#